data_AF-A0A379DXA4-F1
#
_entry.id   AF-A0A379DXA4-F1
#
_cell.length_a   1.000
_cell.length_b   1.000
_cell.length_c   1.000
_cell.angle_alpha   90.00
_cell.angle_beta   90.00
_cell.angle_gamma   90.00
#
_symmetry.space_group_name_H-M   'P 1'
#
loop_
_entity.id
_entity.type
_entity.pdbx_description
1 polymer ?
#
loop_
_entity_poly.entity_id
_entity_poly.type
_entity_poly.pdbx_seq_one_letter_code
_entity_poly.pdbx_strand_id
1 'polypeptide(L)'
;MFTIGKLTYLNIDKKSFSFVTDTKGSIDYQKWVKYIDKNQGLFVWYEDTEDGKNILKNIKDIPEEFQKHALALLNKVRCFAKFNSKKNYYDISVGCSEESQRVTITFERRPQIEEIRLFFNMAKYLDAMLLYRGGKKIDEKIIEELEYNSKK
;
A
#
# COMPACT_ATOMS: atom_id res chain seq x y z
N MET A 1 10.84 -12.96 16.93
CA MET A 1 10.79 -11.54 17.37
C MET A 1 10.54 -10.64 16.16
N PHE A 2 9.50 -9.80 16.20
CA PHE A 2 9.28 -8.78 15.17
C PHE A 2 10.15 -7.55 15.48
N THR A 3 10.86 -7.03 14.49
CA THR A 3 11.59 -5.77 14.61
C THR A 3 11.23 -4.86 13.46
N ILE A 4 10.94 -3.59 13.77
CA ILE A 4 10.53 -2.58 12.77
C ILE A 4 11.54 -2.51 11.61
N GLY A 5 12.84 -2.63 11.89
CA GLY A 5 13.89 -2.58 10.87
C GLY A 5 13.84 -3.68 9.81
N LYS A 6 13.07 -4.76 10.02
CA LYS A 6 12.86 -5.85 9.05
C LYS A 6 11.55 -5.70 8.26
N LEU A 7 10.73 -4.72 8.60
CA LEU A 7 9.44 -4.46 7.94
C LEU A 7 9.67 -3.57 6.71
N THR A 8 10.11 -4.14 5.61
CA THR A 8 10.18 -3.43 4.31
C THR A 8 8.89 -3.57 3.51
N TYR A 9 8.01 -4.49 3.92
CA TYR A 9 6.91 -4.97 3.12
C TYR A 9 5.78 -5.55 3.99
N LEU A 10 4.55 -5.08 3.79
CA LEU A 10 3.34 -5.55 4.46
C LEU A 10 2.22 -5.80 3.45
N ASN A 11 1.22 -6.58 3.85
CA ASN A 11 0.00 -6.80 3.10
C ASN A 11 -1.23 -6.62 4.00
N ILE A 12 -2.36 -6.29 3.38
CA ILE A 12 -3.67 -6.39 4.01
C ILE A 12 -4.54 -7.32 3.19
N ASP A 13 -5.04 -8.37 3.82
CA ASP A 13 -5.92 -9.37 3.23
C ASP A 13 -6.80 -10.02 4.31
N LYS A 14 -7.90 -10.67 3.91
CA LYS A 14 -8.84 -11.33 4.85
C LYS A 14 -8.32 -12.67 5.37
N LYS A 15 -7.31 -13.26 4.72
CA LYS A 15 -6.65 -14.50 5.10
C LYS A 15 -5.14 -14.40 4.87
N SER A 16 -4.36 -15.19 5.62
CA SER A 16 -2.95 -15.42 5.26
C SER A 16 -2.86 -16.11 3.90
N PHE A 17 -1.77 -15.90 3.19
CA PHE A 17 -1.61 -16.38 1.82
C PHE A 17 -0.14 -16.62 1.47
N SER A 18 0.10 -17.37 0.41
CA SER A 18 1.41 -17.56 -0.22
C SER A 18 1.42 -16.92 -1.60
N PHE A 19 2.45 -16.13 -1.89
CA PHE A 19 2.63 -15.52 -3.22
C PHE A 19 2.76 -16.56 -4.36
N VAL A 20 3.09 -17.81 -4.02
CA VAL A 20 3.25 -18.89 -5.01
C VAL A 20 1.89 -19.49 -5.39
N THR A 21 0.97 -19.61 -4.42
CA THR A 21 -0.28 -20.36 -4.61
C THR A 21 -1.52 -19.48 -4.66
N ASP A 22 -1.48 -18.29 -4.07
CA ASP A 22 -2.63 -17.40 -3.90
C ASP A 22 -2.47 -16.13 -4.76
N THR A 23 -2.89 -16.26 -6.02
CA THR A 23 -2.78 -15.18 -7.02
C THR A 23 -3.74 -14.01 -6.77
N LYS A 24 -4.78 -14.20 -5.95
CA LYS A 24 -5.82 -13.21 -5.67
C LYS A 24 -6.18 -13.15 -4.18
N GLY A 25 -6.39 -11.94 -3.68
CA GLY A 25 -6.83 -11.65 -2.32
C GLY A 25 -8.36 -11.57 -2.21
N SER A 26 -8.84 -10.99 -1.13
CA SER A 26 -10.29 -10.88 -0.84
C SER A 26 -10.70 -9.50 -0.31
N ILE A 27 -9.91 -8.47 -0.59
CA ILE A 27 -10.22 -7.08 -0.29
C ILE A 27 -11.26 -6.56 -1.28
N ASP A 28 -12.29 -5.91 -0.74
CA ASP A 28 -13.21 -5.10 -1.51
C ASP A 28 -12.48 -3.87 -2.05
N TYR A 29 -12.23 -3.86 -3.35
CA TYR A 29 -11.52 -2.79 -4.04
C TYR A 29 -12.20 -1.43 -3.88
N GLN A 30 -13.54 -1.37 -3.95
CA GLN A 30 -14.28 -0.11 -3.80
C GLN A 30 -14.19 0.41 -2.36
N LYS A 31 -14.19 -0.49 -1.37
CA LYS A 31 -13.96 -0.11 0.03
C LYS A 31 -12.55 0.46 0.24
N TRP A 32 -11.54 -0.10 -0.42
CA TRP A 32 -10.19 0.43 -0.40
C TRP A 32 -10.06 1.80 -1.08
N VAL A 33 -10.62 1.98 -2.28
CA VAL A 33 -10.69 3.30 -2.95
C VAL A 33 -11.32 4.34 -2.04
N LYS A 34 -12.48 4.02 -1.44
CA LYS A 34 -13.17 4.89 -0.50
C LYS A 34 -12.35 5.24 0.74
N TYR A 35 -11.49 4.33 1.22
CA TYR A 35 -10.60 4.62 2.33
C TYR A 35 -9.57 5.68 1.94
N ILE A 36 -8.90 5.51 0.79
CA ILE A 36 -7.87 6.45 0.34
C ILE A 36 -8.47 7.81 0.01
N ASP A 37 -9.62 7.86 -0.69
CA ASP A 37 -10.32 9.11 -1.00
C ASP A 37 -10.69 9.91 0.26
N LYS A 38 -11.07 9.23 1.36
CA LYS A 38 -11.33 9.87 2.66
C LYS A 38 -10.07 10.35 3.39
N ASN A 39 -8.89 9.87 2.99
CA ASN A 39 -7.62 10.14 3.65
C ASN A 39 -6.62 10.83 2.70
N GLN A 40 -7.09 11.66 1.76
CA GLN A 40 -6.24 12.39 0.81
C GLN A 40 -5.29 13.41 1.46
N GLY A 41 -5.52 13.78 2.72
CA GLY A 41 -4.52 14.54 3.51
C GLY A 41 -3.28 13.73 3.89
N LEU A 42 -3.34 12.39 3.77
CA LEU A 42 -2.24 11.46 4.08
C LEU A 42 -1.69 10.78 2.82
N PHE A 43 -2.57 10.48 1.86
CA PHE A 43 -2.26 9.73 0.65
C PHE A 43 -2.49 10.57 -0.61
N VAL A 44 -1.64 10.38 -1.60
CA VAL A 44 -1.77 10.97 -2.94
C VAL A 44 -1.92 9.84 -3.94
N TRP A 45 -2.99 9.85 -4.74
CA TRP A 45 -3.15 8.88 -5.82
C TRP A 45 -2.06 9.03 -6.88
N TYR A 46 -1.68 7.94 -7.53
CA TYR A 46 -0.64 7.98 -8.56
C TYR A 46 -1.03 8.92 -9.72
N GLU A 47 -2.28 8.83 -10.19
CA GLU A 47 -2.83 9.69 -11.23
C GLU A 47 -2.82 11.19 -10.88
N ASP A 48 -2.76 11.54 -9.59
CA ASP A 48 -2.70 12.92 -9.12
C ASP A 48 -1.26 13.47 -9.03
N THR A 49 -0.26 12.59 -9.13
CA THR A 49 1.15 12.99 -9.20
C THR A 49 1.49 13.58 -10.57
N GLU A 50 2.61 14.29 -10.66
CA GLU A 50 3.09 14.84 -11.94
C GLU A 50 3.38 13.75 -12.97
N ASP A 51 3.96 12.61 -12.54
CA ASP A 51 4.19 11.45 -13.39
C ASP A 51 2.88 10.88 -13.94
N GLY A 52 1.88 10.67 -13.07
CA GLY A 52 0.57 10.15 -13.47
C GLY A 52 -0.13 11.07 -14.48
N LYS A 53 -0.11 12.39 -14.23
CA LYS A 53 -0.65 13.40 -15.15
C LYS A 53 0.08 13.42 -16.50
N ASN A 54 1.41 13.26 -16.47
CA ASN A 54 2.22 13.21 -17.68
C ASN A 54 1.93 11.96 -18.52
N ILE A 55 1.75 10.79 -17.90
CA ILE A 55 1.33 9.57 -18.62
C ILE A 55 -0.03 9.78 -19.28
N LEU A 56 -1.02 10.32 -18.54
CA LEU A 56 -2.36 10.54 -19.07
C LEU A 56 -2.36 11.50 -20.27
N LYS A 57 -1.60 12.59 -20.18
CA LYS A 57 -1.47 13.60 -21.23
C LYS A 57 -0.87 13.03 -22.51
N ASN A 58 0.14 12.16 -22.37
CA ASN A 58 0.91 11.61 -23.49
C ASN A 58 0.48 10.18 -23.86
N ILE A 59 -0.71 9.73 -23.43
CA ILE A 59 -1.17 8.35 -23.65
C ILE A 59 -1.18 7.96 -25.13
N LYS A 60 -1.43 8.92 -26.03
CA LYS A 60 -1.42 8.70 -27.48
C LYS A 60 -0.02 8.45 -28.06
N ASP A 61 1.02 8.88 -27.35
CA ASP A 61 2.42 8.67 -27.75
C ASP A 61 2.94 7.31 -27.29
N ILE A 62 2.21 6.62 -26.41
CA ILE A 62 2.49 5.26 -25.98
C ILE A 62 1.98 4.29 -27.07
N PRO A 63 2.75 3.25 -27.47
CA PRO A 63 2.28 2.28 -28.46
C PRO A 63 0.95 1.64 -28.02
N GLU A 64 0.04 1.43 -28.96
CA GLU A 64 -1.36 1.02 -28.69
C GLU A 64 -1.46 -0.22 -27.79
N GLU A 65 -0.59 -1.20 -28.00
CA GLU A 65 -0.49 -2.42 -27.18
C GLU A 65 -0.17 -2.16 -25.69
N PHE A 66 0.48 -1.04 -25.37
CA PHE A 66 0.81 -0.64 -23.99
C PHE A 66 -0.16 0.40 -23.41
N GLN A 67 -0.99 1.06 -24.22
CA GLN A 67 -1.92 2.10 -23.74
C GLN A 67 -2.88 1.55 -22.69
N LYS A 68 -3.40 0.34 -22.91
CA LYS A 68 -4.29 -0.33 -21.94
C LYS A 68 -3.60 -0.52 -20.58
N HIS A 69 -2.33 -0.92 -20.58
CA HIS A 69 -1.55 -1.10 -19.35
C HIS A 69 -1.28 0.24 -18.67
N ALA A 70 -0.93 1.29 -19.42
CA ALA A 70 -0.71 2.62 -18.88
C ALA A 70 -1.99 3.19 -18.24
N LEU A 71 -3.15 3.05 -18.89
CA LEU A 71 -4.44 3.47 -18.34
C LEU A 71 -4.82 2.67 -17.09
N ALA A 72 -4.52 1.37 -17.06
CA ALA A 72 -4.78 0.54 -15.89
C ALA A 72 -4.01 1.02 -14.64
N LEU A 73 -2.81 1.59 -14.80
CA LEU A 73 -2.04 2.16 -13.70
C LEU A 73 -2.69 3.43 -13.12
N LEU A 74 -3.44 4.17 -13.94
CA LEU A 74 -4.09 5.45 -13.60
C LEU A 74 -5.52 5.28 -13.08
N ASN A 75 -5.94 4.05 -12.78
CA ASN A 75 -7.27 3.74 -12.28
C ASN A 75 -7.23 3.45 -10.78
N LYS A 76 -6.75 4.42 -9.98
CA LYS A 76 -6.61 4.29 -8.54
C LYS A 76 -6.00 2.96 -8.14
N VAL A 77 -4.91 2.48 -8.77
CA VAL A 77 -4.29 1.18 -8.41
C VAL A 77 -3.19 1.36 -7.36
N ARG A 78 -2.64 2.56 -7.26
CA ARG A 78 -1.53 2.89 -6.37
C ARG A 78 -1.69 4.30 -5.81
N CYS A 79 -1.34 4.46 -4.55
CA CYS A 79 -1.17 5.75 -3.91
C CYS A 79 0.13 5.78 -3.12
N PHE A 80 0.54 6.99 -2.73
CA PHE A 80 1.77 7.22 -2.00
C PHE A 80 1.53 8.05 -0.75
N ALA A 81 2.46 7.95 0.21
CA ALA A 81 2.47 8.78 1.41
C ALA A 81 3.91 9.19 1.76
N LYS A 82 4.04 10.20 2.61
CA LYS A 82 5.33 10.67 3.16
C LYS A 82 6.32 11.06 2.05
N PHE A 83 6.00 12.12 1.31
CA PHE A 83 6.93 12.67 0.32
C PHE A 83 8.23 13.17 0.98
N ASN A 84 9.35 12.74 0.43
CA ASN A 84 10.69 13.11 0.89
C ASN A 84 11.30 14.12 -0.07
N SER A 85 11.22 15.40 0.28
CA SER A 85 11.72 16.49 -0.58
C SER A 85 13.23 16.45 -0.84
N LYS A 86 14.02 15.83 0.04
CA LYS A 86 15.48 15.70 -0.13
C LYS A 86 15.85 14.66 -1.19
N LYS A 87 15.02 13.63 -1.35
CA LYS A 87 15.26 12.52 -2.29
C LYS A 87 14.33 12.53 -3.50
N ASN A 88 13.35 13.43 -3.50
CA ASN A 88 12.34 13.59 -4.55
C ASN A 88 11.54 12.30 -4.84
N TYR A 89 11.18 11.55 -3.80
CA TYR A 89 10.31 10.38 -3.90
C TYR A 89 9.45 10.20 -2.64
N TYR A 90 8.45 9.33 -2.70
CA TYR A 90 7.61 8.99 -1.55
C TYR A 90 8.18 7.81 -0.75
N ASP A 91 8.29 7.96 0.56
CA ASP A 91 8.84 6.89 1.42
C ASP A 91 7.93 5.65 1.50
N ILE A 92 6.66 5.78 1.11
CA ILE A 92 5.63 4.75 1.24
C ILE A 92 4.83 4.66 -0.06
N SER A 93 4.66 3.43 -0.56
CA SER A 93 3.75 3.09 -1.66
C SER A 93 2.73 2.05 -1.21
N VAL A 94 1.47 2.26 -1.58
CA VAL A 94 0.36 1.37 -1.25
C VAL A 94 -0.44 1.08 -2.51
N GLY A 95 -0.66 -0.18 -2.83
CA GLY A 95 -1.39 -0.57 -4.03
C GLY A 95 -2.39 -1.69 -3.82
N CYS A 96 -3.49 -1.64 -4.57
CA CYS A 96 -4.53 -2.66 -4.66
C CYS A 96 -5.22 -2.50 -6.02
N SER A 97 -5.63 -3.60 -6.65
CA SER A 97 -6.39 -3.56 -7.90
C SER A 97 -7.62 -4.48 -7.83
N GLU A 98 -8.55 -4.32 -8.76
CA GLU A 98 -9.68 -5.25 -8.90
C GLU A 98 -9.23 -6.69 -9.21
N GLU A 99 -8.08 -6.83 -9.88
CA GLU A 99 -7.48 -8.12 -10.20
C GLU A 99 -6.84 -8.76 -8.97
N SER A 100 -6.02 -8.00 -8.23
CA SER A 100 -5.27 -8.54 -7.09
C SER A 100 -6.13 -8.68 -5.84
N GLN A 101 -7.10 -7.79 -5.62
CA GLN A 101 -7.93 -7.69 -4.41
C GLN A 101 -7.11 -7.81 -3.12
N ARG A 102 -5.92 -7.22 -3.12
CA ARG A 102 -4.97 -7.30 -2.01
C ARG A 102 -4.23 -5.98 -1.90
N VAL A 103 -4.20 -5.43 -0.70
CA VAL A 103 -3.39 -4.24 -0.44
C VAL A 103 -1.96 -4.68 -0.19
N THR A 104 -1.03 -4.06 -0.90
CA THR A 104 0.41 -4.23 -0.73
C THR A 104 1.02 -2.90 -0.32
N ILE A 105 1.84 -2.92 0.73
CA ILE A 105 2.49 -1.74 1.29
C ILE A 105 3.99 -1.95 1.24
N THR A 106 4.70 -1.04 0.59
CA THR A 106 6.15 -1.02 0.52
C THR A 106 6.72 0.23 1.17
N PHE A 107 7.86 0.06 1.84
CA PHE A 107 8.57 1.14 2.52
C PHE A 107 9.96 1.30 1.92
N GLU A 108 10.30 2.51 1.47
CA GLU A 108 11.62 2.88 0.93
C GLU A 108 12.64 3.20 2.05
N ARG A 109 12.19 3.12 3.30
CA ARG A 109 13.00 3.23 4.50
C ARG A 109 12.41 2.38 5.61
N ARG A 110 13.09 2.30 6.74
CA ARG A 110 12.50 1.72 7.96
C ARG A 110 11.20 2.46 8.31
N PRO A 111 10.07 1.76 8.50
CA PRO A 111 8.82 2.40 8.91
C PRO A 111 8.90 2.93 10.34
N GLN A 112 8.07 3.91 10.65
CA GLN A 112 7.81 4.39 12.01
C GLN A 112 6.62 3.64 12.62
N ILE A 113 6.48 3.64 13.95
CA ILE A 113 5.40 2.89 14.62
C ILE A 113 4.03 3.38 14.18
N GLU A 114 3.92 4.69 14.03
CA GLU A 114 2.71 5.41 13.67
C GLU A 114 2.24 4.99 12.26
N GLU A 115 3.18 4.65 11.38
CA GLU A 115 2.90 4.14 10.04
C GLU A 115 2.39 2.70 10.10
N ILE A 116 2.95 1.87 10.98
CA ILE A 116 2.42 0.52 11.23
C ILE A 116 0.99 0.60 11.80
N ARG A 117 0.74 1.51 12.75
CA ARG A 117 -0.60 1.77 13.31
C ARG A 117 -1.58 2.27 12.26
N LEU A 118 -1.14 3.15 11.36
CA LEU A 118 -1.96 3.62 10.23
C LEU A 118 -2.45 2.43 9.39
N PHE A 119 -1.55 1.53 9.00
CA PHE A 119 -1.92 0.36 8.20
C PHE A 119 -2.73 -0.68 8.97
N PHE A 120 -2.51 -0.76 10.28
CA PHE A 120 -3.34 -1.59 11.14
C PHE A 120 -4.79 -1.10 11.20
N ASN A 121 -4.99 0.22 11.33
CA ASN A 121 -6.32 0.83 11.30
C ASN A 121 -6.97 0.73 9.91
N MET A 122 -6.18 0.86 8.84
CA MET A 122 -6.65 0.58 7.48
C MET A 122 -7.15 -0.87 7.35
N ALA A 123 -6.40 -1.85 7.88
CA ALA A 123 -6.81 -3.25 7.86
C ALA A 123 -8.15 -3.48 8.57
N LYS A 124 -8.33 -2.86 9.75
CA LYS A 124 -9.61 -2.87 10.47
C LYS A 124 -10.74 -2.28 9.65
N TYR A 125 -10.53 -1.11 9.03
CA TYR A 125 -11.54 -0.50 8.17
C TYR A 125 -11.95 -1.44 7.04
N LEU A 126 -11.01 -2.20 6.46
CA LEU A 126 -11.25 -3.14 5.36
C LEU A 126 -11.78 -4.51 5.80
N ASP A 127 -12.11 -4.70 7.09
CA ASP A 127 -12.47 -5.99 7.69
C ASP A 127 -11.44 -7.08 7.38
N ALA A 128 -10.16 -6.75 7.53
CA ALA A 128 -9.03 -7.56 7.11
C ALA A 128 -7.89 -7.58 8.15
N MET A 129 -6.86 -8.40 7.89
CA MET A 129 -5.67 -8.52 8.72
C MET A 129 -4.50 -7.75 8.12
N LEU A 130 -3.69 -7.13 8.99
CA LEU A 130 -2.35 -6.67 8.61
C LEU A 130 -1.38 -7.87 8.69
N LEU A 131 -0.64 -8.11 7.61
CA LEU A 131 0.20 -9.29 7.44
C LEU A 131 1.63 -8.88 7.10
N TYR A 132 2.60 -9.50 7.74
CA TYR A 132 3.99 -9.45 7.32
C TYR A 132 4.26 -10.55 6.29
N ARG A 133 4.61 -10.14 5.06
CA ARG A 133 4.91 -11.02 3.93
C ARG A 133 3.82 -12.08 3.68
N GLY A 134 2.56 -11.68 3.77
CA GLY A 134 1.38 -12.54 3.55
C GLY A 134 1.11 -13.65 4.59
N GLY A 135 2.08 -14.02 5.42
CA GLY A 135 1.92 -15.12 6.37
C GLY A 135 1.53 -14.66 7.77
N LYS A 136 2.41 -13.88 8.41
CA LYS A 136 2.33 -13.63 9.86
C LYS A 136 1.47 -12.41 10.15
N LYS A 137 0.37 -12.61 10.89
CA LYS A 137 -0.51 -11.54 11.37
C LYS A 137 0.24 -10.57 12.30
N ILE A 138 0.01 -9.28 12.12
CA ILE A 138 0.37 -8.20 13.02
C ILE A 138 -0.92 -7.79 13.74
N ASP A 139 -1.01 -8.10 15.03
CA ASP A 139 -2.13 -7.78 15.92
C ASP A 139 -1.73 -6.71 16.94
N GLU A 140 -2.66 -6.33 17.82
CA GLU A 140 -2.44 -5.37 18.90
C GLU A 140 -1.21 -5.70 19.75
N LYS A 141 -1.05 -6.97 20.13
CA LYS A 141 0.08 -7.42 20.95
C LYS A 141 1.41 -7.18 20.23
N ILE A 142 1.49 -7.50 18.94
CA ILE A 142 2.70 -7.23 18.14
C ILE A 142 2.94 -5.73 18.01
N ILE A 143 1.91 -4.92 17.85
CA ILE A 143 2.04 -3.46 17.81
C ILE A 143 2.64 -2.97 19.12
N GLU A 144 2.09 -3.36 20.26
CA GLU A 144 2.59 -3.01 21.60
C GLU A 144 4.06 -3.40 21.80
N GLU A 145 4.44 -4.61 21.38
CA GLU A 145 5.84 -5.07 21.40
C GLU A 145 6.74 -4.19 20.53
N LEU A 146 6.29 -3.80 19.34
CA LEU A 146 7.04 -2.92 18.45
C LEU A 146 7.20 -1.51 19.04
N GLU A 147 6.18 -0.99 19.73
CA GLU A 147 6.26 0.32 20.39
C GLU A 147 7.26 0.32 21.53
N TYR A 148 7.19 -0.68 22.39
CA TYR A 148 8.09 -0.82 23.53
C TYR A 148 9.54 -0.88 23.05
N ASN A 149 9.81 -1.62 21.97
CA ASN A 149 11.14 -1.73 21.39
C ASN A 149 11.58 -0.50 20.59
N SER A 150 10.67 0.39 20.19
CA SER A 150 11.01 1.65 19.50
C SER A 150 11.45 2.76 20.46
N LYS A 151 11.09 2.63 21.75
CA LYS A 151 11.43 3.59 22.81
C LYS A 151 12.76 3.29 23.51
N LYS A 152 13.38 2.14 23.19
CA LYS A 152 14.70 1.72 23.66
C LYS A 152 15.75 2.05 22.60
#